data_AF-A0A1W9TYW5-F1
#
_entry.id   AF-A0A1W9TYW5-F1
#
_cell.length_a   1.000
_cell.length_b   1.000
_cell.length_c   1.000
_cell.angle_alpha   90.00
_cell.angle_beta   90.00
_cell.angle_gamma   90.00
#
_symmetry.space_group_name_H-M   'P 1'
#
loop_
_entity.id
_entity.type
_entity.pdbx_description
1 polymer ?
#
loop_
_entity_poly.entity_id
_entity_poly.type
_entity_poly.pdbx_seq_one_letter_code
_entity_poly.pdbx_strand_id
1 'polypeptide(L)' 'MLAPDIRKYFPNSETVNKALRLKALETSCSMSKIINEALREALSEDAEDLAVFDERSSEPLVSYEQMVKRLKQDGRI' A
#
# COMPACT_ATOMS: atom_id res chain seq x y z
N MET A 1 -3.71 -12.22 -25.81
CA MET A 1 -4.87 -12.19 -24.88
C MET A 1 -4.83 -10.84 -24.17
N LEU A 2 -5.83 -9.98 -24.35
CA LEU A 2 -5.89 -8.68 -23.67
C LEU A 2 -6.35 -8.90 -22.23
N ALA A 3 -5.66 -8.32 -21.26
CA ALA A 3 -6.10 -8.34 -19.87
C ALA A 3 -7.51 -7.70 -19.77
N PRO A 4 -8.43 -8.27 -18.99
CA PRO A 4 -9.78 -7.71 -18.86
C PRO A 4 -9.69 -6.28 -18.29
N ASP A 5 -10.55 -5.39 -18.78
CA ASP A 5 -10.65 -4.02 -18.27
C ASP A 5 -11.02 -4.08 -16.77
N ILE A 6 -10.07 -3.68 -15.93
CA ILE A 6 -10.22 -3.62 -14.47
C ILE A 6 -11.43 -2.78 -14.05
N ARG A 7 -11.85 -1.78 -14.84
CA ARG A 7 -13.04 -0.95 -14.57
C ARG A 7 -14.34 -1.76 -14.53
N LYS A 8 -14.35 -2.97 -15.11
CA LYS A 8 -15.48 -3.91 -15.00
C LYS A 8 -15.71 -4.39 -13.56
N TYR A 9 -14.67 -4.42 -12.73
CA TYR A 9 -14.71 -4.97 -11.38
C TYR A 9 -14.75 -3.88 -10.29
N PHE A 10 -14.50 -2.62 -10.66
CA PHE A 10 -14.59 -1.48 -9.74
C PHE A 10 -15.94 -0.76 -9.89
N PRO A 11 -16.78 -0.70 -8.83
CA PRO A 11 -18.01 0.07 -8.87
C PRO A 11 -17.72 1.55 -9.17
N ASN A 12 -18.64 2.19 -9.90
CA ASN A 12 -18.50 3.61 -10.23
C ASN A 12 -18.53 4.50 -8.96
N SER A 13 -18.02 5.72 -9.08
CA SER A 13 -17.93 6.66 -7.95
C SER A 13 -19.28 6.92 -7.27
N GLU A 14 -20.38 6.93 -8.02
CA GLU A 14 -21.72 7.12 -7.47
C GLU A 14 -22.15 5.96 -6.55
N THR A 15 -21.92 4.72 -6.98
CA THR A 15 -22.23 3.51 -6.20
C THR A 15 -21.38 3.45 -4.94
N VAL A 16 -20.09 3.78 -5.04
CA VAL A 16 -19.18 3.87 -3.89
C VAL A 16 -19.65 4.93 -2.88
N ASN A 17 -20.01 6.13 -3.36
CA ASN A 17 -20.52 7.20 -2.50
C ASN A 17 -21.81 6.81 -1.78
N LYS A 18 -22.74 6.12 -2.46
CA LYS A 18 -23.98 5.62 -1.85
C LYS A 18 -23.69 4.59 -0.76
N ALA A 19 -22.81 3.63 -1.03
CA ALA A 19 -22.40 2.62 -0.05
C ALA A 19 -21.72 3.25 1.18
N LEU A 20 -20.80 4.20 0.97
CA LEU A 20 -20.12 4.92 2.05
C LEU A 20 -21.10 5.73 2.92
N ARG A 21 -22.12 6.36 2.31
CA ARG A 21 -23.17 7.07 3.07
C ARG A 21 -23.98 6.11 3.95
N LEU A 22 -24.35 4.94 3.42
CA LEU A 22 -25.06 3.93 4.20
C LEU A 22 -24.20 3.41 5.35
N LYS A 23 -22.91 3.13 5.10
CA LYS A 23 -21.99 2.67 6.15
C LYS A 23 -21.75 3.73 7.23
N ALA A 24 -21.65 5.00 6.84
CA ALA A 24 -21.54 6.13 7.75
C ALA A 24 -22.74 6.22 8.70
N LEU A 25 -23.97 6.07 8.17
CA LEU A 25 -25.20 6.03 8.97
C LEU A 25 -25.23 4.81 9.89
N GLU A 26 -24.94 3.61 9.36
CA GLU A 26 -24.92 2.35 10.13
C GLU A 26 -23.94 2.41 11.31
N THR A 27 -22.76 3.00 11.10
CA THR A 27 -21.67 3.05 12.10
C THR A 27 -21.68 4.32 12.94
N SER A 28 -22.63 5.23 12.74
CA SER A 28 -22.67 6.55 13.38
C SER A 28 -21.34 7.32 13.27
N CYS A 29 -20.64 7.14 12.15
CA CYS A 29 -19.35 7.76 11.86
C CYS A 29 -19.45 8.67 10.63
N SER A 30 -18.52 9.60 10.47
CA SER A 30 -18.45 10.40 9.24
C SER A 30 -17.88 9.58 8.09
N MET A 31 -18.29 9.90 6.85
CA MET A 31 -17.69 9.32 5.64
C MET A 31 -16.17 9.54 5.62
N SER A 32 -15.70 10.73 5.99
CA SER A 32 -14.28 11.05 6.05
C SER A 32 -13.52 10.15 7.01
N LYS A 33 -14.12 9.77 8.15
CA LYS A 33 -13.51 8.81 9.07
C LYS A 33 -13.33 7.44 8.40
N ILE A 34 -14.39 6.91 7.77
CA ILE A 34 -14.34 5.61 7.09
C ILE A 34 -13.28 5.62 5.96
N ILE A 35 -13.27 6.69 5.16
CA ILE A 35 -12.30 6.84 4.07
C ILE A 35 -10.87 6.93 4.61
N ASN A 36 -10.65 7.74 5.66
CA ASN A 36 -9.31 7.90 6.23
C ASN A 36 -8.79 6.60 6.84
N GLU A 37 -9.62 5.82 7.52
CA GLU A 37 -9.20 4.51 8.04
C GLU A 37 -8.85 3.54 6.91
N ALA A 38 -9.71 3.44 5.88
CA ALA A 38 -9.44 2.58 4.73
C ALA A 38 -8.16 2.98 3.99
N LEU A 39 -7.89 4.29 3.86
CA LEU A 39 -6.66 4.79 3.25
C LEU A 39 -5.42 4.49 4.11
N ARG A 40 -5.51 4.66 5.44
CA ARG A 40 -4.38 4.31 6.33
C ARG A 40 -4.07 2.83 6.29
N GLU A 41 -5.09 1.98 6.31
CA GLU A 41 -4.92 0.53 6.22
C GLU A 41 -4.26 0.15 4.89
N ALA A 42 -4.79 0.67 3.77
CA ALA A 42 -4.27 0.37 2.43
C ALA A 42 -2.84 0.88 2.17
N LEU A 43 -2.37 1.88 2.93
CA LEU A 43 -1.06 2.50 2.78
C LEU A 43 -0.12 2.21 3.96
N SER A 44 -0.50 1.33 4.88
CA SER A 44 0.27 1.06 6.10
C SER A 44 1.62 0.40 5.78
N GLU A 45 1.63 -0.62 4.94
CA GLU A 45 2.84 -1.31 4.47
C GLU A 45 3.80 -0.35 3.77
N ASP A 46 3.29 0.45 2.83
CA ASP A 46 4.10 1.45 2.12
C ASP A 46 4.72 2.48 3.09
N ALA A 47 3.97 2.90 4.11
CA ALA A 47 4.46 3.84 5.11
C ALA A 47 5.57 3.23 5.98
N GLU A 48 5.45 1.96 6.35
CA GLU A 48 6.48 1.20 7.07
C GLU A 48 7.75 1.04 6.21
N ASP A 49 7.60 0.69 4.93
CA ASP A 49 8.72 0.56 4.00
C ASP A 49 9.48 1.89 3.83
N LEU A 50 8.76 3.01 3.69
CA LEU A 50 9.36 4.33 3.60
C LEU A 50 10.09 4.72 4.90
N ALA A 51 9.53 4.39 6.06
CA ALA A 51 10.18 4.66 7.34
C ALA A 51 11.51 3.89 7.46
N VAL A 52 11.53 2.61 7.07
CA VAL A 52 12.75 1.79 7.04
C VAL A 52 13.77 2.37 6.06
N PHE A 53 13.32 2.88 4.90
CA PHE A 53 14.22 3.54 3.95
C PHE A 53 14.87 4.79 4.56
N ASP A 54 14.09 5.63 5.24
CA ASP A 54 14.58 6.87 5.87
C ASP A 54 15.58 6.59 7.01
N GLU A 55 15.31 5.58 7.85
CA GLU A 55 16.23 5.15 8.92
C GLU A 55 17.60 4.73 8.36
N ARG A 56 17.60 4.12 7.17
CA ARG A 56 18.80 3.59 6.50
C ARG A 56 19.47 4.61 5.59
N SER A 57 18.98 5.84 5.52
CA SER A 57 19.52 6.91 4.67
C SER A 57 21.00 7.23 4.91
N SER A 58 21.50 6.96 6.13
CA SER A 58 22.90 7.17 6.51
C SER A 58 23.81 5.96 6.27
N GLU A 59 23.26 4.80 5.87
CA GLU A 59 24.05 3.61 5.59
C GLU A 59 24.98 3.84 4.39
N PRO A 60 26.25 3.39 4.46
CA PRO A 60 27.16 3.51 3.33
C PRO A 60 26.69 2.68 2.15
N LEU A 61 26.84 3.22 0.95
CA LEU A 61 26.57 2.49 -0.28
C LEU A 61 27.48 1.25 -0.39
N VAL A 62 26.92 0.14 -0.82
CA VAL A 62 27.66 -1.08 -1.15
C VAL A 62 27.72 -1.25 -2.66
N SER A 63 28.84 -1.75 -3.17
CA SER A 63 28.92 -2.07 -4.59
C SER A 63 28.03 -3.28 -4.92
N TYR A 64 27.57 -3.35 -6.16
CA TYR A 64 26.79 -4.50 -6.64
C TYR A 64 27.53 -5.84 -6.43
N GLU A 65 28.84 -5.88 -6.68
CA GLU A 65 29.67 -7.08 -6.46
C GLU A 65 29.68 -7.51 -4.99
N GLN A 66 29.84 -6.56 -4.06
CA GLN A 66 29.83 -6.84 -2.63
C GLN A 66 28.46 -7.34 -2.17
N MET A 67 27.37 -6.74 -2.66
CA MET A 67 26.00 -7.19 -2.39
C MET A 67 25.78 -8.63 -2.85
N VAL A 68 26.12 -8.96 -4.10
CA VAL A 68 25.93 -10.32 -4.66
C VAL A 68 26.75 -11.35 -3.89
N LYS A 69 27.98 -11.01 -3.49
CA LYS A 69 28.82 -11.91 -2.68
C LYS A 69 28.17 -12.24 -1.33
N ARG A 70 27.59 -11.24 -0.65
CA ARG A 70 26.87 -11.43 0.62
C ARG A 70 25.63 -12.30 0.43
N LEU A 71 24.80 -12.02 -0.58
CA LEU A 71 23.58 -12.79 -0.84
C LEU A 71 23.85 -14.28 -1.08
N LYS A 72 24.93 -14.61 -1.81
CA LYS A 72 25.37 -16.00 -2.01
C LYS A 72 25.85 -16.66 -0.71
N GLN A 73 26.55 -15.92 0.14
CA GLN A 73 27.00 -16.41 1.45
C GLN A 73 25.82 -16.69 2.39
N ASP A 74 24.78 -15.85 2.31
CA ASP A 74 23.57 -15.97 3.10
C ASP A 74 22.55 -16.98 2.51
N GLY A 75 22.86 -17.60 1.37
CA GLY A 75 22.00 -18.59 0.69
C GLY A 75 20.70 -18.01 0.15
N ARG A 76 20.65 -16.69 -0.09
CA ARG A 76 19.46 -15.99 -0.61
C ARG A 76 19.37 -15.99 -2.13
N ILE A 77 20.46 -16.36 -2.81
CA ILE A 77 20.59 -16.63 -4.25
C ILE A 77 21.70 -17.64 -4.52
#